data_AF-A0A4Q3LIK5-F1
#
_entry.id   AF-A0A4Q3LIK5-F1
#
_cell.length_a   1.000
_cell.length_b   1.000
_cell.length_c   1.000
_cell.angle_alpha   90.00
_cell.angle_beta   90.00
_cell.angle_gamma   90.00
#
_symmetry.space_group_name_H-M   'P 1'
#
loop_
_entity.id
_entity.type
_entity.pdbx_description
1 polymer ?
#
loop_
_entity_poly.entity_id
_entity_poly.type
_entity_poly.pdbx_seq_one_letter_code
_entity_poly.pdbx_strand_id
1 'polypeptide(L)'
;MGFVRLLIFLGLIGFIIHWWGGRQAAPAATAGMSAEESSPGGFIPAAMPDGAPPNTVVILAPLHCSSEEAQRAESLAGELERLRIPVLRSSQYSATSDGSDSTRQANVKRAVTVLNGEVPAVFVNGRAKANPSADEVIAEYQRAR
;
A
#
# COMPACT_ATOMS: atom_id res chain seq x y z
N MET A 1 32.53 -37.72 33.59
CA MET A 1 32.09 -37.39 32.21
C MET A 1 30.65 -36.83 32.11
N GLY A 2 29.92 -36.63 33.22
CA GLY A 2 28.58 -36.01 33.17
C GLY A 2 28.59 -34.47 33.24
N PHE A 3 29.55 -33.90 33.96
CA PHE A 3 29.60 -32.45 34.23
C PHE A 3 29.95 -31.62 32.99
N VAL A 4 30.83 -32.13 32.12
CA VAL A 4 31.18 -31.46 30.85
C VAL A 4 30.00 -31.44 29.88
N ARG A 5 29.17 -32.50 29.86
CA ARG A 5 27.94 -32.54 29.06
C ARG A 5 26.91 -31.52 29.56
N LEU A 6 26.77 -31.37 30.89
CA LEU A 6 25.85 -30.40 31.49
C LEU A 6 26.22 -28.94 31.12
N LEU A 7 27.51 -28.60 31.11
CA LEU A 7 27.97 -27.25 30.76
C LEU A 7 27.74 -26.90 29.28
N ILE A 8 27.87 -27.89 28.38
CA ILE A 8 27.60 -27.69 26.95
C ILE A 8 26.12 -27.43 26.69
N PHE A 9 25.22 -28.16 27.37
CA PHE A 9 23.78 -27.93 27.26
C PHE A 9 23.35 -26.55 27.79
N LEU A 10 23.92 -26.09 28.92
CA LEU A 10 23.63 -24.73 29.42
C LEU A 10 24.16 -23.64 28.48
N GLY A 11 25.35 -23.83 27.90
CA GLY A 11 25.92 -22.88 26.94
C GLY A 11 25.08 -22.74 25.67
N LEU A 12 24.55 -23.86 25.15
CA LEU A 12 23.66 -23.86 23.98
C LEU A 12 22.32 -23.17 24.25
N ILE A 13 21.72 -23.38 25.44
CA ILE A 13 20.47 -22.70 25.81
C ILE A 13 20.70 -21.19 25.95
N GLY A 14 21.79 -20.77 26.59
CA GLY A 14 22.15 -19.36 26.70
C GLY A 14 22.39 -18.69 25.34
N PHE A 15 23.04 -19.40 24.42
CA PHE A 15 23.30 -18.90 23.06
C PHE A 15 22.02 -18.75 22.23
N ILE A 16 21.06 -19.68 22.34
CA ILE A 16 19.77 -19.59 21.65
C ILE A 16 18.93 -18.43 22.17
N ILE A 17 18.88 -18.23 23.50
CA ILE A 17 18.14 -17.10 24.11
C ILE A 17 18.75 -15.76 23.70
N HIS A 18 20.08 -15.65 23.66
CA HIS A 18 20.76 -14.43 23.23
C HIS A 18 20.53 -14.14 21.73
N TRP A 19 20.60 -15.17 20.88
CA TRP A 19 20.41 -15.02 19.44
C TRP A 19 18.96 -14.70 19.05
N TRP A 20 17.96 -15.13 19.83
CA TRP A 20 16.56 -14.74 19.65
C TRP A 20 16.21 -13.39 20.29
N GLY A 21 16.82 -13.04 21.43
CA GLY A 21 16.60 -11.76 22.11
C GLY A 21 17.13 -10.54 21.36
N GLY A 22 18.19 -10.70 20.55
CA GLY A 22 18.76 -9.64 19.72
C GLY A 22 17.87 -9.12 18.58
N ARG A 23 16.72 -9.76 18.30
CA ARG A 23 15.71 -9.27 17.34
C ARG A 23 14.60 -8.41 17.95
N GLN A 24 14.57 -8.23 19.27
CA GLN A 24 13.46 -7.54 19.95
C GLN A 24 13.86 -6.22 20.63
N ALA A 25 15.02 -5.66 20.31
CA ALA A 25 15.44 -4.36 20.85
C ALA A 25 15.97 -3.44 19.75
N ALA A 26 15.04 -2.90 18.95
CA ALA A 26 15.18 -1.57 18.36
C ALA A 26 14.06 -0.68 18.91
N PRO A 27 14.27 0.01 20.04
CA PRO A 27 13.36 1.07 20.48
C PRO A 27 13.80 2.39 19.83
N ALA A 28 13.39 2.63 18.59
CA ALA A 28 13.38 3.96 17.95
C ALA A 28 12.73 3.90 16.55
N ALA A 29 11.40 3.78 16.49
CA ALA A 29 10.52 4.31 15.42
C ALA A 29 9.09 3.75 15.55
N THR A 30 8.47 3.81 16.73
CA THR A 30 7.06 3.43 16.92
C THR A 30 6.29 4.57 17.55
N ALA A 31 6.30 5.71 16.86
CA ALA A 31 5.37 6.82 17.08
C ALA A 31 4.74 7.28 15.74
N GLY A 32 4.57 6.36 14.78
CA GLY A 32 3.98 6.67 13.47
C GLY A 32 3.21 5.53 12.78
N MET A 33 3.38 4.26 13.18
CA MET A 33 2.76 3.13 12.47
C MET A 33 1.38 2.69 12.98
N SER A 34 0.84 3.27 14.06
CA SER A 34 -0.44 2.84 14.63
C SER A 34 -1.68 3.43 13.93
N ALA A 35 -1.54 4.03 12.75
CA ALA A 35 -2.65 4.52 11.92
C ALA A 35 -2.68 3.90 10.51
N GLU A 36 -1.79 2.95 10.18
CA GLU A 36 -1.67 2.38 8.82
C GLU A 36 -2.50 1.11 8.55
N GLU A 37 -3.06 0.48 9.58
CA GLU A 37 -3.48 -0.93 9.49
C GLU A 37 -4.90 -1.20 8.96
N SER A 38 -5.79 -0.21 8.84
CA SER A 38 -7.10 -0.45 8.21
C SER A 38 -7.67 0.84 7.59
N SER A 39 -7.80 0.85 6.27
CA SER A 39 -8.66 1.81 5.57
C SER A 39 -10.12 1.35 5.75
N PRO A 40 -11.04 2.22 6.19
CA PRO A 40 -12.47 1.87 6.29
C PRO A 40 -13.06 1.38 4.96
N GLY A 41 -12.49 1.81 3.83
CA GLY A 41 -12.93 1.43 2.49
C GLY A 41 -12.15 0.28 1.86
N GLY A 42 -11.26 -0.39 2.60
CA GLY A 42 -10.46 -1.50 2.07
C GLY A 42 -9.31 -1.10 1.14
N PHE A 43 -8.91 0.19 1.13
CA PHE A 43 -7.70 0.61 0.44
C PHE A 43 -6.47 0.02 1.13
N ILE A 44 -5.58 -0.57 0.35
CA ILE A 44 -4.33 -1.17 0.85
C ILE A 44 -3.13 -0.28 0.54
N PRO A 45 -2.05 -0.32 1.33
CA PRO A 45 -0.82 0.41 1.00
C PRO A 45 -0.29 -0.02 -0.36
N ALA A 46 -0.01 0.95 -1.24
CA ALA A 46 0.41 0.71 -2.61
C ALA A 46 1.29 1.86 -3.10
N ALA A 47 2.19 1.59 -4.04
CA ALA A 47 3.00 2.64 -4.63
C ALA A 47 2.11 3.52 -5.54
N MET A 48 2.20 4.84 -5.38
CA MET A 48 1.59 5.77 -6.33
C MET A 48 2.33 5.69 -7.68
N PRO A 49 1.64 5.96 -8.79
CA PRO A 49 2.30 6.16 -10.08
C PRO A 49 3.34 7.28 -10.00
N ASP A 50 4.47 7.12 -10.68
CA ASP A 50 5.51 8.14 -10.78
C ASP A 50 4.93 9.42 -11.41
N GLY A 51 5.31 10.57 -10.86
CA GLY A 51 4.82 11.86 -11.33
C GLY A 51 3.37 12.17 -10.94
N ALA A 52 2.67 11.30 -10.21
CA ALA A 52 1.36 11.61 -9.65
C ALA A 52 1.46 12.83 -8.72
N PRO A 53 0.64 13.89 -8.91
CA PRO A 53 0.63 15.03 -8.01
C PRO A 53 0.19 14.61 -6.60
N PRO A 54 0.71 15.25 -5.54
CA PRO A 54 0.24 14.99 -4.19
C PRO A 54 -1.24 15.36 -4.06
N ASN A 55 -1.98 14.70 -3.15
CA ASN A 55 -3.38 14.99 -2.87
C ASN A 55 -4.28 14.98 -4.12
N THR A 56 -3.98 14.07 -5.04
CA THR A 56 -4.75 13.85 -6.26
C THR A 56 -5.13 12.38 -6.34
N VAL A 57 -6.41 12.13 -6.62
CA VAL A 57 -6.92 10.78 -6.87
C VAL A 57 -6.48 10.36 -8.27
N VAL A 58 -5.75 9.26 -8.39
CA VAL A 58 -5.35 8.73 -9.70
C VAL A 58 -6.24 7.55 -10.06
N ILE A 59 -6.96 7.66 -11.17
CA ILE A 59 -7.88 6.64 -11.68
C ILE A 59 -7.24 6.01 -12.91
N LEU A 60 -6.98 4.71 -12.82
CA LEU A 60 -6.37 3.91 -13.88
C LEU A 60 -7.39 2.98 -14.51
N ALA A 61 -7.66 3.23 -15.79
CA ALA A 61 -8.57 2.44 -16.62
C ALA A 61 -8.22 2.59 -18.10
N PRO A 62 -8.62 1.65 -18.97
CA PRO A 62 -8.57 1.84 -20.41
C PRO A 62 -9.29 3.14 -20.82
N LEU A 63 -8.59 4.00 -21.56
CA LEU A 63 -9.17 5.26 -22.04
C LEU A 63 -9.96 5.02 -23.34
N HIS A 64 -11.07 5.74 -23.50
CA HIS A 64 -11.88 5.78 -24.73
C HIS A 64 -12.44 4.44 -25.22
N CYS A 65 -12.63 3.48 -24.31
CA CYS A 65 -13.37 2.26 -24.61
C CYS A 65 -14.86 2.46 -24.30
N SER A 66 -15.76 1.89 -25.11
CA SER A 66 -17.20 1.90 -24.85
C SER A 66 -17.62 0.88 -23.77
N SER A 67 -16.67 0.24 -23.12
CA SER A 67 -16.89 -0.83 -22.16
C SER A 67 -17.45 -0.30 -20.84
N GLU A 68 -18.16 -1.15 -20.10
CA GLU A 68 -18.77 -0.77 -18.82
C GLU A 68 -17.72 -0.25 -17.82
N GLU A 69 -16.51 -0.81 -17.86
CA GLU A 69 -15.40 -0.43 -16.99
C GLU A 69 -14.94 1.02 -17.23
N ALA A 70 -14.86 1.43 -18.49
CA ALA A 70 -14.48 2.80 -18.85
C ALA A 70 -15.58 3.80 -18.43
N GLN A 71 -16.85 3.40 -18.55
CA GLN A 71 -17.99 4.19 -18.07
C GLN A 71 -17.97 4.34 -16.54
N ARG A 72 -17.64 3.29 -15.79
CA ARG A 72 -17.45 3.37 -14.33
C ARG A 72 -16.35 4.36 -13.97
N ALA A 73 -15.21 4.30 -14.66
CA ALA A 73 -14.09 5.23 -14.45
C ALA A 73 -14.47 6.69 -14.75
N GLU A 74 -15.25 6.92 -15.82
CA GLU A 74 -15.77 8.24 -16.20
C GLU A 74 -16.74 8.78 -15.14
N SER A 75 -17.71 7.95 -14.74
CA SER A 75 -18.71 8.29 -13.73
C SER A 75 -18.05 8.64 -12.40
N LEU A 76 -17.08 7.83 -11.97
CA LEU A 76 -16.31 8.08 -10.75
C LEU A 76 -15.53 9.40 -10.83
N ALA A 77 -14.81 9.64 -11.93
CA ALA A 77 -14.07 10.88 -12.11
C ALA A 77 -15.00 12.11 -12.06
N GLY A 78 -16.11 12.08 -12.80
CA GLY A 78 -17.07 13.17 -12.83
C GLY A 78 -17.74 13.42 -11.48
N GLU A 79 -17.92 12.41 -10.65
CA GLU A 79 -18.42 12.59 -9.28
C GLU A 79 -17.40 13.29 -8.36
N LEU A 80 -16.15 12.87 -8.41
CA LEU A 80 -15.06 13.48 -7.63
C LEU A 80 -14.80 14.93 -8.06
N GLU A 81 -14.81 15.20 -9.37
CA GLU A 81 -14.64 16.54 -9.93
C GLU A 81 -15.78 17.50 -9.51
N ARG A 82 -17.03 17.03 -9.48
CA ARG A 82 -18.17 17.80 -8.97
C ARG A 82 -17.96 18.23 -7.51
N LEU A 83 -17.26 17.42 -6.72
CA LEU A 83 -16.90 17.70 -5.33
C LEU A 83 -15.60 18.50 -5.17
N ARG A 84 -14.99 18.95 -6.28
CA ARG A 84 -13.69 19.64 -6.33
C ARG A 84 -12.54 18.82 -5.75
N ILE A 85 -12.62 17.50 -5.82
CA ILE A 85 -11.49 16.61 -5.52
C ILE A 85 -10.62 16.54 -6.77
N PRO A 86 -9.30 16.83 -6.69
CA PRO A 86 -8.40 16.71 -7.84
C PRO A 86 -8.31 15.26 -8.31
N VAL A 87 -8.53 15.06 -9.62
CA VAL A 87 -8.47 13.74 -10.27
C VAL A 87 -7.46 13.77 -11.41
N LEU A 88 -6.68 12.70 -11.52
CA LEU A 88 -5.85 12.39 -12.68
C LEU A 88 -6.31 11.06 -13.27
N ARG A 89 -6.72 11.06 -14.54
CA ARG A 89 -7.03 9.84 -15.28
C ARG A 89 -5.85 9.43 -16.16
N SER A 90 -5.55 8.15 -16.18
CA SER A 90 -4.50 7.58 -17.03
C SER A 90 -4.84 6.14 -17.38
N SER A 91 -4.35 5.65 -18.52
CA SER A 91 -4.35 4.22 -18.86
C SER A 91 -3.05 3.52 -18.51
N GLN A 92 -2.07 4.27 -17.99
CA GLN A 92 -0.71 3.80 -17.77
C GLN A 92 -0.33 3.92 -16.31
N TYR A 93 0.36 2.88 -15.83
CA TYR A 93 0.99 2.84 -14.53
C TYR A 93 2.51 2.67 -14.71
N SER A 94 3.28 3.51 -14.03
CA SER A 94 4.73 3.34 -13.87
C SER A 94 5.08 3.64 -12.43
N ALA A 95 5.90 2.81 -11.81
CA ALA A 95 6.45 3.09 -10.49
C ALA A 95 7.90 2.59 -10.42
N THR A 96 8.82 3.50 -10.16
CA THR A 96 10.24 3.19 -9.96
C THR A 96 10.46 2.50 -8.63
N SER A 97 11.20 1.40 -8.62
CA SER A 97 11.71 0.76 -7.40
C SER A 97 13.22 0.65 -7.47
N ASP A 98 13.92 1.26 -6.55
CA ASP A 98 15.33 0.96 -6.29
C ASP A 98 15.40 -0.33 -5.44
N GLY A 99 16.24 -1.28 -5.85
CA GLY A 99 16.32 -2.60 -5.21
C GLY A 99 16.71 -2.58 -3.72
N SER A 100 17.14 -1.43 -3.21
CA SER A 100 17.49 -1.15 -1.82
C SER A 100 16.28 -1.00 -0.89
N ASP A 101 15.13 -0.52 -1.37
CA ASP A 101 13.95 -0.30 -0.53
C ASP A 101 12.96 -1.47 -0.66
N SER A 102 13.03 -2.39 0.31
CA SER A 102 12.13 -3.54 0.39
C SER A 102 10.66 -3.16 0.64
N THR A 103 10.39 -2.05 1.33
CA THR A 103 9.03 -1.57 1.60
C THR A 103 8.40 -1.02 0.33
N ARG A 104 9.15 -0.22 -0.43
CA ARG A 104 8.71 0.29 -1.72
C ARG A 104 8.46 -0.83 -2.72
N GLN A 105 9.35 -1.83 -2.79
CA GLN A 105 9.12 -3.02 -3.62
C GLN A 105 7.82 -3.76 -3.26
N ALA A 106 7.54 -3.93 -1.96
CA ALA A 106 6.28 -4.53 -1.52
C ALA A 106 5.05 -3.69 -1.92
N ASN A 107 5.14 -2.36 -1.82
CA ASN A 107 4.10 -1.42 -2.25
C ASN A 107 3.87 -1.45 -3.77
N VAL A 108 4.93 -1.56 -4.58
CA VAL A 108 4.81 -1.74 -6.03
C VAL A 108 4.13 -3.06 -6.35
N LYS A 109 4.50 -4.15 -5.67
CA LYS A 109 3.85 -5.45 -5.85
C LYS A 109 2.35 -5.40 -5.51
N ARG A 110 1.99 -4.74 -4.41
CA ARG A 110 0.57 -4.52 -4.03
C ARG A 110 -0.18 -3.69 -5.06
N ALA A 111 0.44 -2.64 -5.59
CA ALA A 111 -0.13 -1.84 -6.68
C ALA A 111 -0.44 -2.71 -7.91
N VAL A 112 0.49 -3.58 -8.32
CA VAL A 112 0.27 -4.53 -9.42
C VAL A 112 -0.90 -5.48 -9.12
N THR A 113 -1.04 -5.95 -7.87
CA THR A 113 -2.20 -6.76 -7.48
C THR A 113 -3.52 -6.00 -7.63
N VAL A 114 -3.56 -4.72 -7.25
CA VAL A 114 -4.76 -3.86 -7.43
C VAL A 114 -5.06 -3.65 -8.91
N LEU A 115 -4.03 -3.39 -9.73
CA LEU A 115 -4.16 -3.20 -11.18
C LEU A 115 -4.68 -4.46 -11.91
N ASN A 116 -4.36 -5.64 -11.40
CA ASN A 116 -4.87 -6.92 -11.93
C ASN A 116 -6.29 -7.26 -11.44
N GLY A 117 -6.86 -6.43 -10.57
CA GLY A 117 -8.24 -6.57 -10.11
C GLY A 117 -9.25 -6.02 -11.11
N GLU A 118 -10.47 -5.79 -10.62
CA GLU A 118 -11.49 -5.14 -11.43
C GLU A 118 -11.17 -3.65 -11.61
N VAL A 119 -11.32 -3.15 -12.83
CA VAL A 119 -11.13 -1.74 -13.17
C VAL A 119 -12.38 -0.91 -12.84
N PRO A 120 -12.23 0.39 -12.52
CA PRO A 120 -10.96 1.14 -12.46
C PRO A 120 -10.13 0.80 -11.22
N ALA A 121 -8.81 0.81 -11.36
CA ALA A 121 -7.90 0.82 -10.22
C ALA A 121 -7.70 2.27 -9.76
N VAL A 122 -7.90 2.54 -8.47
CA VAL A 122 -7.84 3.91 -7.93
C VAL A 122 -6.79 4.01 -6.86
N PHE A 123 -5.97 5.06 -6.95
CA PHE A 123 -4.89 5.36 -6.04
C PHE A 123 -5.14 6.69 -5.34
N VAL A 124 -4.95 6.71 -4.02
CA VAL A 124 -5.14 7.87 -3.15
C VAL A 124 -3.99 7.89 -2.14
N ASN A 125 -3.11 8.90 -2.23
CA ASN A 125 -2.08 9.20 -1.23
C ASN A 125 -1.30 7.97 -0.69
N GLY A 126 -0.81 7.10 -1.59
CA GLY A 126 -0.01 5.91 -1.21
C GLY A 126 -0.84 4.68 -0.86
N ARG A 127 -2.14 4.68 -1.19
CA ARG A 127 -3.02 3.52 -1.07
C ARG A 127 -3.77 3.30 -2.36
N ALA A 128 -4.21 2.06 -2.58
CA ALA A 128 -4.95 1.71 -3.78
C ALA A 128 -6.06 0.69 -3.51
N LYS A 129 -7.08 0.72 -4.36
CA LYS A 129 -8.18 -0.26 -4.39
C LYS A 129 -8.66 -0.48 -5.82
N ALA A 130 -9.07 -1.72 -6.10
CA ALA A 130 -9.68 -2.11 -7.36
C ALA A 130 -11.19 -1.85 -7.29
N ASN A 131 -11.73 -1.20 -8.32
CA ASN A 131 -13.14 -0.85 -8.50
C ASN A 131 -13.84 -0.32 -7.23
N PRO A 132 -13.31 0.73 -6.55
CA PRO A 132 -14.01 1.31 -5.41
C PRO A 132 -15.24 2.12 -5.85
N SER A 133 -16.17 2.31 -4.92
CA SER A 133 -17.25 3.29 -5.07
C SER A 133 -16.74 4.72 -4.84
N ALA A 134 -17.51 5.72 -5.30
CA ALA A 134 -17.17 7.13 -5.08
C ALA A 134 -17.06 7.48 -3.59
N ASP A 135 -18.01 7.02 -2.76
CA ASP A 135 -18.01 7.26 -1.31
C ASP A 135 -16.74 6.73 -0.63
N GLU A 136 -16.26 5.55 -1.04
CA GLU A 136 -15.01 4.98 -0.52
C GLU A 136 -13.79 5.81 -0.91
N VAL A 137 -13.73 6.30 -2.14
CA VAL A 137 -12.64 7.16 -2.61
C VAL A 137 -12.67 8.50 -1.87
N ILE A 138 -13.85 9.09 -1.68
CA ILE A 138 -14.03 10.36 -0.96
C ILE A 138 -13.60 10.20 0.49
N ALA A 139 -14.04 9.12 1.16
CA ALA A 139 -13.66 8.85 2.54
C ALA A 139 -12.15 8.66 2.68
N GLU A 140 -11.51 7.91 1.78
CA GLU A 140 -10.06 7.73 1.82
C GLU A 140 -9.31 9.04 1.51
N TYR A 141 -9.78 9.82 0.54
CA TYR A 141 -9.20 11.12 0.19
C TYR A 141 -9.25 12.10 1.36
N GLN A 142 -10.38 12.18 2.05
CA GLN A 142 -10.54 13.05 3.21
C GLN A 142 -9.72 12.58 4.42
N ARG A 143 -9.61 11.27 4.62
CA ARG A 143 -8.78 10.67 5.67
C ARG A 143 -7.29 10.99 5.46
N ALA A 144 -6.84 10.98 4.22
CA ALA A 144 -5.42 11.07 3.86
C ALA A 144 -4.96 12.48 3.46
N ARG A 145 -5.83 13.49 3.51
CA ARG A 145 -5.52 14.90 3.23
C ARG A 145 -5.02 15.61 4.49
#